data_AF-A0A5J5W006-F1
#
_entry.id   AF-A0A5J5W006-F1
#
_cell.length_a   1.000
_cell.length_b   1.000
_cell.length_c   1.000
_cell.angle_alpha   90.00
_cell.angle_beta   90.00
_cell.angle_gamma   90.00
#
_symmetry.space_group_name_H-M   'P 1'
#
loop_
_entity.id
_entity.type
_entity.pdbx_description
1 polymer ?
#
loop_
_entity_poly.entity_id
_entity_poly.type
_entity_poly.pdbx_seq_one_letter_code
_entity_poly.pdbx_strand_id
1 'polypeptide(L)'
;MARKRKRSWKAPMVLWQIFKNDARNLAKTIAFIIPRPSPPFTCGRCEGRFCLRCCEDPMSFLIRPDDPLDYVNLLNDCFVVVNEDAPFIDFYPDKRWTQEKLVVRVVEMMSSLRLTASNVICSGFNKHTNSSHIVELLTSSAWGILHERVGDKCMFHLLWHTTIFVPISDKKHLQVAGSPVNYFRKKSKEVKNPQSGMQYYVASTSHWYEDMALQRPFKYGEKTCKTNQHTFFGHLSMSNTHIKVLSIIDDWLK
;
A
#
# COMPACT_ATOMS: atom_id res chain seq x y z
N MET A 1 -25.23 -0.19 31.86
CA MET A 1 -24.28 0.66 31.11
C MET A 1 -22.97 -0.09 30.92
N ALA A 2 -22.66 -0.55 29.70
CA ALA A 2 -21.43 -1.30 29.44
C ALA A 2 -20.25 -0.33 29.29
N ARG A 3 -19.26 -0.41 30.20
CA ARG A 3 -17.99 0.30 30.08
C ARG A 3 -17.29 -0.15 28.79
N LYS A 4 -17.26 0.73 27.77
CA LYS A 4 -16.39 0.59 26.59
C LYS A 4 -14.96 0.40 27.10
N ARG A 5 -14.44 -0.83 27.02
CA ARG A 5 -13.02 -1.10 27.26
C ARG A 5 -12.23 -0.25 26.27
N LYS A 6 -11.43 0.71 26.75
CA LYS A 6 -10.40 1.37 25.94
C LYS A 6 -9.51 0.25 25.38
N ARG A 7 -9.73 -0.15 24.13
CA ARG A 7 -8.80 -1.05 23.42
C ARG A 7 -7.44 -0.38 23.46
N SER A 8 -6.48 -0.96 24.17
CA SER A 8 -5.11 -0.45 24.16
C SER A 8 -4.60 -0.63 22.73
N TRP A 9 -4.50 0.48 22.00
CA TRP A 9 -3.93 0.56 20.66
C TRP A 9 -2.47 0.09 20.72
N LYS A 10 -2.24 -1.21 20.58
CA LYS A 10 -0.92 -1.80 20.40
C LYS A 10 -1.01 -2.65 19.16
N ALA A 11 -0.08 -2.44 18.23
CA ALA A 11 0.05 -3.32 17.09
C ALA A 11 0.21 -4.77 17.57
N PRO A 12 -0.33 -5.76 16.84
CA PRO A 12 0.00 -7.17 16.97
C PRO A 12 1.48 -7.35 17.28
N MET A 13 1.81 -8.22 18.23
CA MET A 13 3.18 -8.33 18.75
C MET A 13 4.19 -8.62 17.63
N VAL A 14 3.78 -9.39 16.62
CA VAL A 14 4.60 -9.67 15.43
C VAL A 14 4.92 -8.40 14.63
N LEU A 15 3.93 -7.53 14.41
CA LEU A 15 4.14 -6.26 13.72
C LEU A 15 5.02 -5.33 14.55
N TRP A 16 4.82 -5.28 15.87
CA TRP A 16 5.69 -4.49 16.75
C TRP A 16 7.13 -5.02 16.79
N GLN A 17 7.34 -6.33 16.73
CA GLN A 17 8.70 -6.90 16.69
C GLN A 17 9.47 -6.46 15.44
N ILE A 18 8.77 -6.37 14.29
CA ILE A 18 9.36 -6.06 12.99
C ILE A 18 9.45 -4.55 12.75
N PHE A 19 8.35 -3.84 12.93
CA PHE A 19 8.19 -2.43 12.56
C PHE A 19 8.16 -1.49 13.77
N LYS A 20 8.28 -2.01 14.99
CA LYS A 20 8.35 -1.21 16.22
C LYS A 20 7.20 -0.20 16.30
N ASN A 21 7.53 1.09 16.30
CA ASN A 21 6.58 2.19 16.47
C ASN A 21 6.07 2.74 15.12
N ASP A 22 6.50 2.17 14.00
CA ASP A 22 6.16 2.66 12.66
C ASP A 22 4.82 2.11 12.17
N ALA A 23 4.35 1.00 12.75
CA ALA A 23 3.02 0.46 12.48
C ALA A 23 1.91 1.31 13.12
N ARG A 24 1.08 1.93 12.29
CA ARG A 24 -0.04 2.81 12.68
C ARG A 24 -1.35 2.31 12.05
N ASN A 25 -2.50 2.78 12.54
CA ASN A 25 -3.73 2.52 11.80
C ASN A 25 -3.79 3.35 10.53
N LEU A 26 -4.59 2.88 9.58
CA LEU A 26 -4.76 3.51 8.28
C LEU A 26 -5.15 4.99 8.41
N ALA A 27 -6.08 5.34 9.31
CA ALA A 27 -6.48 6.74 9.52
C ALA A 27 -5.31 7.63 10.02
N LYS A 28 -4.55 7.18 11.03
CA LYS A 28 -3.37 7.90 11.53
C LYS A 28 -2.28 7.99 10.47
N THR A 29 -2.09 6.96 9.65
CA THR A 29 -1.12 6.97 8.57
C THR A 29 -1.48 8.01 7.52
N ILE A 30 -2.75 8.07 7.11
CA ILE A 30 -3.23 9.09 6.15
C ILE A 30 -3.02 10.50 6.71
N ALA A 31 -3.36 10.72 7.99
CA ALA A 31 -3.14 12.01 8.64
C ALA A 31 -1.65 12.38 8.75
N PHE A 32 -0.75 11.39 8.81
CA PHE A 32 0.69 11.57 8.91
C PHE A 32 1.37 11.86 7.56
N ILE A 33 1.00 11.14 6.49
CA ILE A 33 1.65 11.29 5.16
C ILE A 33 1.23 12.57 4.41
N ILE A 34 0.19 13.26 4.88
CA ILE A 34 -0.28 14.53 4.34
C ILE A 34 0.28 15.67 5.21
N PRO A 35 1.25 16.46 4.71
CA PRO A 35 1.84 17.55 5.49
C PRO A 35 0.80 18.59 5.88
N ARG A 36 0.81 18.96 7.17
CA ARG A 36 0.00 20.09 7.68
C ARG A 36 0.68 21.40 7.31
N PRO A 37 -0.08 22.37 6.78
CA PRO A 37 0.46 23.68 6.53
C PRO A 37 0.67 24.44 7.85
N SER A 38 1.77 25.20 7.93
CA SER A 38 1.98 26.15 9.02
C SER A 38 1.09 27.39 8.80
N PRO A 39 0.43 27.93 9.83
CA PRO A 39 -0.30 29.20 9.72
C PRO A 39 0.63 30.38 9.41
N PRO A 40 0.19 31.40 8.65
CA PRO A 40 -1.11 31.51 7.97
C PRO A 40 -1.12 30.74 6.65
N PHE A 41 -2.15 29.92 6.41
CA PHE A 41 -2.30 29.15 5.18
C PHE A 41 -3.73 29.22 4.65
N THR A 42 -3.87 29.63 3.40
CA THR A 42 -5.14 29.57 2.65
C THR A 42 -5.07 28.44 1.64
N CYS A 43 -5.96 27.47 1.75
CA CYS A 43 -5.95 26.31 0.86
C CYS A 43 -6.60 26.64 -0.48
N GLY A 44 -5.78 26.87 -1.51
CA GLY A 44 -6.26 27.07 -2.88
C GLY A 44 -6.84 25.83 -3.56
N ARG A 45 -6.83 24.67 -2.89
CA ARG A 45 -7.23 23.36 -3.45
C ARG A 45 -8.60 22.87 -3.00
N CYS A 46 -9.23 23.55 -2.05
CA CYS A 46 -10.48 23.10 -1.46
C CYS A 46 -11.62 24.12 -1.55
N GLU A 47 -11.43 25.25 -2.24
CA GLU A 47 -12.45 26.29 -2.43
C GLU A 47 -13.19 26.67 -1.12
N GLY A 48 -12.48 26.67 0.01
CA GLY A 48 -13.07 26.93 1.34
C GLY A 48 -13.86 25.78 1.98
N ARG A 49 -14.03 24.63 1.33
CA ARG A 49 -14.77 23.44 1.84
C ARG A 49 -13.99 22.55 2.82
N PHE A 50 -12.86 23.04 3.36
CA PHE A 50 -11.94 22.32 4.26
C PHE A 50 -11.61 20.88 3.83
N CYS A 51 -10.54 20.70 3.06
CA CYS A 51 -10.08 19.36 2.68
C CYS A 51 -9.20 18.71 3.76
N LEU A 52 -8.88 17.43 3.55
CA LEU A 52 -8.06 16.64 4.47
C LEU A 52 -6.71 17.28 4.85
N ARG A 53 -6.14 18.13 3.99
CA ARG A 53 -4.89 18.87 4.23
C ARG A 53 -5.05 20.08 5.17
N CYS A 54 -6.16 20.79 5.10
CA CYS A 54 -6.37 22.05 5.82
C CYS A 54 -7.46 21.98 6.91
N CYS A 55 -8.14 20.85 7.06
CA CYS A 55 -9.01 20.63 8.21
C CYS A 55 -8.22 20.61 9.52
N GLU A 56 -8.86 21.07 10.59
CA GLU A 56 -8.28 21.06 11.95
C GLU A 56 -8.21 19.62 12.49
N ASP A 57 -9.27 18.84 12.27
CA ASP A 57 -9.37 17.46 12.70
C ASP A 57 -9.48 16.48 11.50
N PRO A 58 -8.34 15.98 10.99
CA PRO A 58 -8.34 14.97 9.93
C PRO A 58 -8.98 13.64 10.34
N MET A 59 -9.03 13.30 11.62
CA MET A 59 -9.64 12.05 12.05
C MET A 59 -11.15 12.12 11.88
N SER A 60 -11.79 13.24 12.27
CA SER A 60 -13.21 13.47 12.03
C SER A 60 -13.54 13.70 10.55
N PHE A 61 -12.59 14.19 9.74
CA PHE A 61 -12.76 14.22 8.28
C PHE A 61 -12.82 12.80 7.69
N LEU A 62 -11.92 11.93 8.15
CA LEU A 62 -11.79 10.55 7.69
C LEU A 62 -12.84 9.60 8.26
N ILE A 63 -13.40 9.85 9.44
CA ILE A 63 -14.39 8.99 10.09
C ILE A 63 -15.56 9.85 10.53
N ARG A 64 -16.71 9.63 9.90
CA ARG A 64 -17.97 10.34 10.16
C ARG A 64 -18.91 9.47 10.99
N PRO A 65 -19.85 10.06 11.75
CA PRO A 65 -20.77 9.30 12.60
C PRO A 65 -21.65 8.28 11.86
N ASP A 66 -22.04 8.59 10.62
CA ASP A 66 -22.96 7.77 9.83
C ASP A 66 -22.24 6.75 8.93
N ASP A 67 -20.93 6.57 9.15
CA ASP A 67 -20.14 5.68 8.32
C ASP A 67 -20.47 4.20 8.57
N PRO A 68 -20.48 3.37 7.51
CA PRO A 68 -20.59 1.93 7.64
C PRO A 68 -19.52 1.34 8.58
N LEU A 69 -19.91 0.34 9.39
CA LEU A 69 -19.04 -0.24 10.40
C LEU A 69 -17.79 -0.91 9.80
N ASP A 70 -17.92 -1.55 8.64
CA ASP A 70 -16.81 -2.14 7.88
C ASP A 70 -15.77 -1.09 7.47
N TYR A 71 -16.22 0.10 7.05
CA TYR A 71 -15.34 1.24 6.77
C TYR A 71 -14.64 1.77 8.03
N VAL A 72 -15.38 1.95 9.13
CA VAL A 72 -14.81 2.40 10.40
C VAL A 72 -13.76 1.41 10.90
N ASN A 73 -14.03 0.11 10.78
CA ASN A 73 -13.09 -0.94 11.14
C ASN A 73 -11.87 -0.95 10.20
N LEU A 74 -12.06 -0.77 8.90
CA LEU A 74 -10.95 -0.64 7.94
C LEU A 74 -9.97 0.45 8.40
N LEU A 75 -10.47 1.63 8.74
CA LEU A 75 -9.64 2.76 9.14
C LEU A 75 -8.94 2.60 10.49
N ASN A 76 -9.59 1.92 11.45
CA ASN A 76 -9.09 1.79 12.81
C ASN A 76 -8.26 0.52 13.05
N ASP A 77 -8.58 -0.58 12.37
CA ASP A 77 -8.04 -1.91 12.68
C ASP A 77 -7.05 -2.43 11.61
N CYS A 78 -6.92 -1.75 10.46
CA CYS A 78 -5.81 -1.99 9.54
C CYS A 78 -4.50 -1.46 10.14
N PHE A 79 -3.41 -2.19 9.96
CA PHE A 79 -2.07 -1.70 10.27
C PHE A 79 -1.34 -1.31 8.98
N VAL A 80 -0.69 -0.16 9.01
CA VAL A 80 0.05 0.39 7.88
C VAL A 80 1.41 0.86 8.35
N VAL A 81 2.43 0.53 7.56
CA VAL A 81 3.81 1.00 7.73
C VAL A 81 4.19 1.74 6.45
N VAL A 82 4.64 2.99 6.59
CA VAL A 82 5.13 3.78 5.46
C VAL A 82 6.59 3.40 5.21
N ASN A 83 6.96 3.19 3.95
CA ASN A 83 8.35 2.89 3.61
C ASN A 83 9.26 4.08 3.95
N GLU A 84 10.50 3.82 4.38
CA GLU A 84 11.44 4.88 4.78
C GLU A 84 11.76 5.89 3.66
N ASP A 85 11.70 5.44 2.40
CA ASP A 85 11.96 6.22 1.19
C ASP A 85 10.69 6.84 0.59
N ALA A 86 9.55 6.75 1.27
CA ALA A 86 8.29 7.29 0.78
C ALA A 86 8.31 8.82 0.75
N PRO A 87 7.96 9.46 -0.38
CA PRO A 87 7.85 10.91 -0.44
C PRO A 87 6.59 11.40 0.30
N PHE A 88 6.63 12.60 0.87
CA PHE A 88 5.40 13.24 1.32
C PHE A 88 4.46 13.54 0.16
N ILE A 89 3.15 13.48 0.41
CA ILE A 89 2.15 13.70 -0.62
C ILE A 89 1.76 15.18 -0.66
N ASP A 90 1.88 15.79 -1.83
CA ASP A 90 1.21 17.06 -2.11
C ASP A 90 -0.29 16.83 -2.37
N PHE A 91 -1.06 16.77 -1.29
CA PHE A 91 -2.47 16.39 -1.31
C PHE A 91 -3.31 17.25 -2.25
N TYR A 92 -4.12 16.58 -3.08
CA TYR A 92 -5.09 17.19 -3.97
C TYR A 92 -6.34 16.28 -4.00
N PRO A 93 -7.54 16.78 -3.67
CA PRO A 93 -8.75 15.97 -3.52
C PRO A 93 -9.40 15.63 -4.88
N ASP A 94 -8.59 15.25 -5.86
CA ASP A 94 -9.06 14.86 -7.18
C ASP A 94 -9.34 13.36 -7.22
N LYS A 95 -10.36 13.03 -7.99
CA LYS A 95 -10.83 11.68 -8.21
C LYS A 95 -11.22 11.57 -9.66
N ARG A 96 -10.29 11.11 -10.47
CA ARG A 96 -10.51 10.83 -11.87
C ARG A 96 -11.02 9.41 -12.05
N TRP A 97 -10.63 8.50 -11.15
CA TRP A 97 -10.80 7.07 -11.37
C TRP A 97 -11.64 6.40 -10.26
N THR A 98 -12.12 5.19 -10.55
CA THR A 98 -12.71 4.31 -9.54
C THR A 98 -11.59 3.62 -8.76
N GLN A 99 -11.91 3.17 -7.54
CA GLN A 99 -10.96 2.40 -6.71
C GLN A 99 -10.42 1.18 -7.46
N GLU A 100 -11.29 0.44 -8.15
CA GLU A 100 -10.92 -0.71 -8.97
C GLU A 100 -9.89 -0.37 -10.05
N LYS A 101 -10.16 0.66 -10.86
CA LYS A 101 -9.24 1.09 -11.92
C LYS A 101 -7.89 1.53 -11.37
N LEU A 102 -7.88 2.16 -10.19
CA LEU A 102 -6.65 2.60 -9.54
C LEU A 102 -5.84 1.40 -9.04
N VAL A 103 -6.46 0.46 -8.33
CA VAL A 103 -5.80 -0.76 -7.83
C VAL A 103 -5.22 -1.57 -8.99
N VAL A 104 -6.01 -1.85 -10.02
CA VAL A 104 -5.56 -2.60 -11.21
C VAL A 104 -4.36 -1.93 -11.85
N ARG A 105 -4.41 -0.61 -12.06
CA ARG A 105 -3.30 0.09 -12.69
C ARG A 105 -2.04 0.10 -11.83
N VAL A 106 -2.15 0.20 -10.51
CA VAL A 106 -0.99 0.05 -9.61
C VAL A 106 -0.34 -1.33 -9.80
N VAL A 107 -1.14 -2.39 -9.86
CA VAL A 107 -0.65 -3.76 -10.08
C VAL A 107 0.02 -3.91 -11.45
N GLU A 108 -0.58 -3.36 -12.51
CA GLU A 108 -0.02 -3.34 -13.86
C GLU A 108 1.31 -2.57 -13.91
N MET A 109 1.39 -1.43 -13.24
CA MET A 109 2.62 -0.61 -13.15
C MET A 109 3.73 -1.34 -12.39
N MET A 110 3.43 -1.94 -11.24
CA MET A 110 4.42 -2.77 -10.53
C MET A 110 4.87 -3.95 -11.39
N SER A 111 3.96 -4.49 -12.22
CA SER A 111 4.27 -5.57 -13.15
C SER A 111 5.21 -5.13 -14.28
N SER A 112 5.00 -3.96 -14.87
CA SER A 112 5.86 -3.44 -15.93
C SER A 112 7.27 -3.10 -15.41
N LEU A 113 7.36 -2.61 -14.17
CA LEU A 113 8.63 -2.34 -13.48
C LEU A 113 9.31 -3.60 -12.92
N ARG A 114 8.74 -4.80 -13.13
CA ARG A 114 9.26 -6.08 -12.60
C ARG A 114 9.38 -6.10 -11.06
N LEU A 115 8.50 -5.37 -10.38
CA LEU A 115 8.37 -5.34 -8.91
C LEU A 115 7.37 -6.40 -8.39
N THR A 116 6.90 -7.32 -9.24
CA THR A 116 5.85 -8.29 -8.87
C THR A 116 6.26 -9.23 -7.75
N ALA A 117 7.54 -9.62 -7.69
CA ALA A 117 8.06 -10.50 -6.64
C ALA A 117 8.33 -9.76 -5.32
N SER A 118 8.30 -8.42 -5.33
CA SER A 118 8.62 -7.58 -4.18
C SER A 118 7.41 -6.92 -3.55
N ASN A 119 6.20 -7.07 -4.11
CA ASN A 119 4.97 -6.54 -3.52
C ASN A 119 3.83 -7.56 -3.51
N VAL A 120 3.22 -7.74 -2.32
CA VAL A 120 2.13 -8.69 -2.10
C VAL A 120 0.88 -8.35 -2.93
N ILE A 121 0.67 -7.08 -3.29
CA ILE A 121 -0.48 -6.66 -4.11
C ILE A 121 -0.55 -7.35 -5.48
N CYS A 122 0.60 -7.75 -6.02
CA CYS A 122 0.69 -8.47 -7.30
C CYS A 122 0.43 -9.98 -7.17
N SER A 123 0.29 -10.51 -5.95
CA SER A 123 0.17 -11.95 -5.71
C SER A 123 -1.11 -12.51 -6.33
N GLY A 124 -0.95 -13.53 -7.17
CA GLY A 124 -2.07 -14.23 -7.82
C GLY A 124 -2.88 -13.37 -8.79
N PHE A 125 -2.35 -12.23 -9.26
CA PHE A 125 -3.06 -11.36 -10.20
C PHE A 125 -3.20 -11.99 -11.59
N ASN A 126 -4.45 -12.12 -12.05
CA ASN A 126 -4.76 -12.56 -13.40
C ASN A 126 -4.98 -11.35 -14.33
N LYS A 127 -4.06 -11.14 -15.26
CA LYS A 127 -4.10 -10.03 -16.23
C LYS A 127 -5.27 -10.11 -17.23
N HIS A 128 -5.85 -11.28 -17.45
CA HIS A 128 -6.95 -11.44 -18.39
C HIS A 128 -8.29 -10.99 -17.80
N THR A 129 -8.45 -11.20 -16.48
CA THR A 129 -9.67 -10.87 -15.74
C THR A 129 -9.51 -9.65 -14.84
N ASN A 130 -8.30 -9.08 -14.77
CA ASN A 130 -7.92 -8.00 -13.85
C ASN A 130 -8.32 -8.25 -12.39
N SER A 131 -8.21 -9.51 -11.94
CA SER A 131 -8.70 -9.92 -10.63
C SER A 131 -7.66 -10.72 -9.85
N SER A 132 -7.79 -10.63 -8.53
CA SER A 132 -7.18 -11.49 -7.52
C SER A 132 -7.95 -11.30 -6.21
N HIS A 133 -7.78 -12.20 -5.25
CA HIS A 133 -8.38 -12.02 -3.92
C HIS A 133 -7.94 -10.71 -3.25
N ILE A 134 -6.71 -10.24 -3.50
CA ILE A 134 -6.23 -8.96 -2.97
C ILE A 134 -6.89 -7.79 -3.67
N VAL A 135 -7.03 -7.85 -5.00
CA VAL A 135 -7.75 -6.82 -5.76
C VAL A 135 -9.20 -6.73 -5.27
N GLU A 136 -9.91 -7.86 -5.18
CA GLU A 136 -11.29 -7.92 -4.66
C GLU A 136 -11.42 -7.29 -3.26
N LEU A 137 -10.47 -7.57 -2.37
CA LEU A 137 -10.44 -6.98 -1.04
C LEU A 137 -10.22 -5.46 -1.09
N LEU A 138 -9.24 -5.00 -1.88
CA LEU A 138 -8.89 -3.57 -2.03
C LEU A 138 -9.91 -2.77 -2.85
N THR A 139 -10.88 -3.43 -3.48
CA THR A 139 -11.97 -2.80 -4.24
C THR A 139 -13.32 -2.91 -3.53
N SER A 140 -13.35 -3.36 -2.28
CA SER A 140 -14.58 -3.40 -1.48
C SER A 140 -15.18 -2.00 -1.25
N SER A 141 -16.45 -1.97 -0.83
CA SER A 141 -17.19 -0.73 -0.50
C SER A 141 -16.41 0.18 0.46
N ALA A 142 -15.81 -0.39 1.50
CA ALA A 142 -15.03 0.35 2.48
C ALA A 142 -13.81 1.06 1.85
N TRP A 143 -13.06 0.38 0.97
CA TRP A 143 -11.96 1.00 0.23
C TRP A 143 -12.44 2.03 -0.79
N GLY A 144 -13.61 1.80 -1.41
CA GLY A 144 -14.29 2.79 -2.24
C GLY A 144 -14.58 4.08 -1.47
N ILE A 145 -15.20 4.00 -0.30
CA ILE A 145 -15.47 5.16 0.57
C ILE A 145 -14.17 5.86 0.96
N LEU A 146 -13.12 5.10 1.27
CA LEU A 146 -11.82 5.68 1.60
C LEU A 146 -11.28 6.49 0.43
N HIS A 147 -11.30 5.90 -0.76
CA HIS A 147 -10.84 6.54 -1.99
C HIS A 147 -11.57 7.86 -2.25
N GLU A 148 -12.89 7.85 -2.10
CA GLU A 148 -13.74 9.04 -2.25
C GLU A 148 -13.32 10.21 -1.34
N ARG A 149 -12.72 9.92 -0.17
CA ARG A 149 -12.29 10.96 0.77
C ARG A 149 -10.88 11.44 0.55
N VAL A 150 -9.99 10.55 0.14
CA VAL A 150 -8.55 10.84 0.06
C VAL A 150 -8.08 11.18 -1.35
N GLY A 151 -8.87 10.82 -2.37
CA GLY A 151 -8.57 11.03 -3.78
C GLY A 151 -7.49 10.10 -4.35
N ASP A 152 -7.30 10.19 -5.67
CA ASP A 152 -6.46 9.27 -6.44
C ASP A 152 -5.01 9.27 -5.95
N LYS A 153 -4.43 10.46 -5.72
CA LYS A 153 -3.01 10.59 -5.35
C LYS A 153 -2.70 9.97 -3.99
N CYS A 154 -3.59 10.13 -3.01
CA CYS A 154 -3.39 9.56 -1.69
C CYS A 154 -3.57 8.05 -1.72
N MET A 155 -4.60 7.56 -2.43
CA MET A 155 -4.81 6.13 -2.58
C MET A 155 -3.66 5.44 -3.31
N PHE A 156 -3.16 6.03 -4.42
CA PHE A 156 -1.98 5.53 -5.11
C PHE A 156 -0.77 5.43 -4.17
N HIS A 157 -0.52 6.50 -3.40
CA HIS A 157 0.60 6.52 -2.46
C HIS A 157 0.49 5.42 -1.40
N LEU A 158 -0.71 5.19 -0.85
CA LEU A 158 -0.94 4.10 0.10
C LEU A 158 -0.60 2.74 -0.54
N LEU A 159 -1.09 2.45 -1.74
CA LEU A 159 -0.85 1.16 -2.41
C LEU A 159 0.62 0.98 -2.85
N TRP A 160 1.31 2.07 -3.16
CA TRP A 160 2.67 2.03 -3.71
C TRP A 160 3.77 2.08 -2.64
N HIS A 161 3.63 2.98 -1.66
CA HIS A 161 4.70 3.34 -0.72
C HIS A 161 4.48 2.83 0.70
N THR A 162 3.51 1.93 0.90
CA THR A 162 3.23 1.39 2.23
C THR A 162 3.11 -0.13 2.24
N THR A 163 3.31 -0.70 3.42
CA THR A 163 2.97 -2.08 3.75
C THR A 163 1.67 -2.09 4.54
N ILE A 164 0.64 -2.77 4.03
CA ILE A 164 -0.73 -2.74 4.57
C ILE A 164 -1.14 -4.14 5.04
N PHE A 165 -1.69 -4.20 6.25
CA PHE A 165 -2.26 -5.39 6.87
C PHE A 165 -3.74 -5.14 7.20
N VAL A 166 -4.64 -5.86 6.54
CA VAL A 166 -6.10 -5.72 6.70
C VAL A 166 -6.62 -6.79 7.65
N PRO A 167 -7.48 -6.45 8.63
CA PRO A 167 -8.09 -7.43 9.52
C PRO A 167 -9.05 -8.34 8.74
N ILE A 168 -8.92 -9.66 8.94
CA ILE A 168 -9.82 -10.67 8.34
C ILE A 168 -10.63 -11.44 9.38
N SER A 169 -10.19 -11.47 10.64
CA SER A 169 -10.94 -11.98 11.78
C SER A 169 -10.33 -11.44 13.08
N ASP A 170 -10.89 -11.79 14.24
CA ASP A 170 -10.31 -11.38 15.53
C ASP A 170 -8.85 -11.83 15.62
N LYS A 171 -7.94 -10.85 15.75
CA LYS A 171 -6.48 -11.04 15.85
C LYS A 171 -5.79 -11.67 14.64
N LYS A 172 -6.43 -11.66 13.47
CA LYS A 172 -5.78 -12.09 12.22
C LYS A 172 -5.78 -10.98 11.20
N HIS A 173 -4.60 -10.74 10.64
CA HIS A 173 -4.41 -9.76 9.58
C HIS A 173 -3.80 -10.41 8.35
N LEU A 174 -4.31 -10.00 7.19
CA LEU A 174 -3.79 -10.35 5.89
C LEU A 174 -2.94 -9.18 5.37
N GLN A 175 -1.71 -9.45 4.95
CA GLN A 175 -0.93 -8.47 4.21
C GLN A 175 -1.47 -8.33 2.78
N VAL A 176 -1.70 -7.09 2.33
CA VAL A 176 -2.32 -6.80 1.01
C VAL A 176 -1.46 -5.89 0.14
N ALA A 177 -0.45 -5.24 0.71
CA ALA A 177 0.50 -4.39 -0.01
C ALA A 177 1.87 -4.40 0.67
N GLY A 178 2.89 -3.97 -0.07
CA GLY A 178 4.28 -3.87 0.37
C GLY A 178 5.03 -5.18 0.27
N SER A 179 6.30 -5.17 0.68
CA SER A 179 7.15 -6.37 0.63
C SER A 179 6.70 -7.43 1.62
N PRO A 180 6.71 -8.73 1.24
CA PRO A 180 6.26 -9.81 2.11
C PRO A 180 6.91 -9.74 3.49
N VAL A 181 6.11 -9.79 4.55
CA VAL A 181 6.58 -9.64 5.94
C VAL A 181 7.70 -10.63 6.30
N ASN A 182 7.69 -11.81 5.67
CA ASN A 182 8.70 -12.86 5.83
C ASN A 182 10.12 -12.43 5.43
N TYR A 183 10.28 -11.43 4.55
CA TYR A 183 11.59 -10.89 4.19
C TYR A 183 12.23 -10.12 5.35
N PHE A 184 11.44 -9.37 6.13
CA PHE A 184 11.97 -8.64 7.28
C PHE A 184 12.39 -9.58 8.42
N ARG A 185 11.71 -10.73 8.57
CA ARG A 185 12.08 -11.76 9.56
C ARG A 185 13.40 -12.47 9.23
N LYS A 186 13.78 -12.54 7.96
CA LYS A 186 15.07 -13.11 7.54
C LYS A 186 16.21 -12.12 7.76
N LYS A 187 16.02 -10.84 7.42
CA LYS A 187 17.01 -9.77 7.71
C LYS A 187 17.39 -9.67 9.19
N SER A 188 16.44 -9.87 10.11
CA SER A 188 16.75 -9.85 11.55
C SER A 188 17.52 -11.08 12.05
N LYS A 189 17.53 -12.18 11.29
CA LYS A 189 18.34 -13.38 11.58
C LYS A 189 19.71 -13.36 10.89
N GLU A 190 19.85 -12.65 9.78
CA GLU A 190 21.07 -12.55 8.97
C GLU A 190 22.03 -11.42 9.38
N VAL A 191 21.90 -10.87 10.60
CA VAL A 191 22.96 -10.01 11.19
C VAL A 191 24.14 -10.87 11.65
N LYS A 192 24.78 -11.58 10.69
CA LYS A 192 26.16 -12.12 10.74
C LYS A 192 26.73 -12.33 9.31
N ASN A 193 26.53 -11.42 8.36
CA ASN A 193 27.54 -11.02 7.35
C ASN A 193 26.94 -10.03 6.33
N PRO A 194 27.59 -8.90 6.02
CA PRO A 194 27.11 -7.98 5.01
C PRO A 194 27.65 -8.39 3.64
N GLN A 195 26.84 -9.05 2.82
CA GLN A 195 27.04 -9.07 1.35
C GLN A 195 25.80 -9.64 0.64
N SER A 196 24.83 -8.78 0.33
CA SER A 196 24.13 -8.83 -0.96
C SER A 196 23.42 -7.49 -1.19
N GLY A 197 23.91 -6.75 -2.20
CA GLY A 197 23.30 -5.50 -2.63
C GLY A 197 22.03 -5.79 -3.42
N MET A 198 20.86 -5.60 -2.80
CA MET A 198 19.65 -5.31 -3.56
C MET A 198 19.61 -3.81 -3.83
N GLN A 199 19.93 -3.45 -5.07
CA GLN A 199 19.86 -2.09 -5.57
C GLN A 199 18.39 -1.75 -5.85
N TYR A 200 17.76 -0.97 -4.96
CA TYR A 200 16.44 -0.41 -5.23
C TYR A 200 16.59 0.66 -6.32
N TYR A 201 15.98 0.45 -7.48
CA TYR A 201 15.86 1.48 -8.50
C TYR A 201 14.87 2.54 -8.01
N VAL A 202 15.37 3.70 -7.64
CA VAL A 202 14.55 4.89 -7.34
C VAL A 202 14.05 5.44 -8.68
N ALA A 203 12.83 5.08 -9.08
CA ALA A 203 12.17 5.75 -10.19
C ALA A 203 11.65 7.12 -9.70
N SER A 204 12.07 8.20 -10.37
CA SER A 204 11.66 9.57 -10.04
C SER A 204 10.13 9.71 -10.02
N THR A 205 9.56 10.00 -8.85
CA THR A 205 8.11 10.01 -8.59
C THR A 205 7.36 11.15 -9.30
N SER A 206 8.05 12.22 -9.72
CA SER A 206 7.45 13.40 -10.33
C SER A 206 6.85 13.15 -11.73
N HIS A 207 7.53 12.36 -12.57
CA HIS A 207 7.07 12.04 -13.93
C HIS A 207 5.76 11.22 -13.92
N TRP A 208 5.58 10.36 -12.92
CA TRP A 208 4.49 9.39 -12.90
C TRP A 208 3.15 9.99 -12.45
N TYR A 209 3.19 11.00 -11.58
CA TYR A 209 2.00 11.78 -11.25
C TYR A 209 1.46 12.54 -12.47
N GLU A 210 2.34 12.97 -13.39
CA GLU A 210 1.96 13.61 -14.65
C GLU A 210 1.39 12.60 -15.66
N ASP A 211 1.98 11.42 -15.79
CA ASP A 211 1.45 10.36 -16.66
C ASP A 211 0.08 9.83 -16.18
N MET A 212 -0.12 9.66 -14.87
CA MET A 212 -1.45 9.36 -14.30
C MET A 212 -2.47 10.47 -14.57
N ALA A 213 -2.03 11.73 -14.56
CA ALA A 213 -2.91 12.88 -14.84
C ALA A 213 -3.31 12.98 -16.33
N LEU A 214 -2.49 12.49 -17.26
CA LEU A 214 -2.66 12.71 -18.71
C LEU A 214 -3.37 11.57 -19.47
N GLN A 215 -3.87 10.53 -18.79
CA GLN A 215 -4.60 9.40 -19.41
C GLN A 215 -3.87 8.72 -20.59
N ARG A 216 -2.54 8.85 -20.70
CA ARG A 216 -1.82 8.32 -21.87
C ARG A 216 -1.72 6.79 -21.78
N PRO A 217 -2.01 6.05 -22.86
CA PRO A 217 -1.57 4.66 -22.94
C PRO A 217 -0.04 4.66 -22.93
N PHE A 218 0.56 3.93 -21.98
CA PHE A 218 2.01 3.74 -21.92
C PHE A 218 2.48 3.00 -23.17
N LYS A 219 3.01 3.73 -24.15
CA LYS A 219 3.78 3.15 -25.25
C LYS A 219 5.22 3.02 -24.79
N TYR A 220 5.67 1.80 -24.49
CA TYR A 220 7.11 1.54 -24.39
C TYR A 220 7.62 1.12 -25.77
N GLY A 221 8.57 1.90 -26.29
CA GLY A 221 9.35 1.50 -27.46
C GLY A 221 10.26 0.34 -27.08
N GLU A 222 10.20 -0.73 -27.87
CA GLU A 222 11.16 -1.83 -27.85
C GLU A 222 12.56 -1.26 -28.11
N LYS A 223 13.38 -1.15 -27.05
CA LYS A 223 14.82 -1.12 -27.23
C LYS A 223 15.29 -2.56 -27.32
N THR A 224 15.47 -3.00 -28.55
CA THR A 224 16.19 -4.22 -28.92
C THR A 224 17.55 -4.23 -28.25
N CYS A 225 17.73 -5.09 -27.24
CA CYS A 225 19.07 -5.44 -26.78
C CYS A 225 19.60 -6.51 -27.72
N LYS A 226 20.55 -6.10 -28.57
CA LYS A 226 21.28 -6.96 -29.49
C LYS A 226 21.98 -8.08 -28.71
N THR A 227 21.87 -9.26 -29.28
CA THR A 227 22.50 -10.54 -28.99
C THR A 227 23.94 -10.42 -28.52
N ASN A 228 24.29 -11.15 -27.45
CA ASN A 228 25.58 -11.84 -27.38
C ASN A 228 25.29 -13.28 -26.94
N GLN A 229 25.39 -14.19 -27.90
CA GLN A 229 25.40 -15.62 -27.70
C GLN A 229 26.68 -15.98 -26.93
N HIS A 230 26.53 -16.53 -25.74
CA HIS A 230 27.43 -17.56 -25.26
C HIS A 230 26.60 -18.71 -24.71
N THR A 231 26.67 -19.80 -25.45
CA THR A 231 26.10 -21.11 -25.18
C THR A 231 26.63 -21.65 -23.84
N PHE A 232 25.71 -21.97 -22.93
CA PHE A 232 25.94 -23.04 -21.96
C PHE A 232 24.65 -23.85 -21.82
N PHE A 233 24.68 -25.05 -22.38
CA PHE A 233 23.65 -26.06 -22.20
C PHE A 233 23.63 -26.50 -20.74
N GLY A 234 22.50 -26.32 -20.07
CA GLY A 234 22.25 -26.79 -18.72
C GLY A 234 20.77 -27.09 -18.58
N HIS A 235 20.38 -28.30 -18.95
CA HIS A 235 19.03 -28.83 -18.85
C HIS A 235 18.65 -28.92 -17.36
N LEU A 236 17.76 -28.06 -16.87
CA LEU A 236 17.14 -28.21 -15.55
C LEU A 236 15.63 -28.00 -15.67
N SER A 237 14.95 -29.14 -15.52
CA SER A 237 13.52 -29.33 -15.34
C SER A 237 12.90 -28.23 -14.49
N MET A 238 11.92 -27.50 -15.04
CA MET A 238 11.05 -26.63 -14.27
C MET A 238 10.01 -27.49 -13.54
N SER A 239 10.32 -27.87 -12.30
CA SER A 239 9.30 -28.34 -11.37
C SER A 239 8.45 -27.15 -10.92
N ASN A 240 7.15 -27.22 -11.21
CA ASN A 240 6.12 -26.35 -10.66
C ASN A 240 6.14 -26.36 -9.13
N THR A 241 6.76 -25.34 -8.51
CA THR A 241 6.51 -25.01 -7.11
C THR A 241 5.58 -23.82 -7.04
N HIS A 242 4.30 -24.11 -6.79
CA HIS A 242 3.33 -23.15 -6.27
C HIS A 242 3.92 -22.46 -5.03
N ILE A 243 4.36 -21.21 -5.17
CA ILE A 243 4.69 -20.40 -4.01
C ILE A 243 3.36 -19.89 -3.43
N LYS A 244 2.88 -20.54 -2.36
CA LYS A 244 1.81 -20.01 -1.51
C LYS A 244 2.33 -18.73 -0.83
N VAL A 245 2.21 -17.57 -1.49
CA VAL A 245 2.48 -16.25 -0.87
C VAL A 245 1.16 -15.69 -0.34
N LEU A 246 0.67 -16.28 0.74
CA LEU A 246 -0.30 -15.65 1.64
C LEU A 246 0.32 -15.69 3.04
N SER A 247 0.89 -14.57 3.48
CA SER A 247 1.33 -14.44 4.87
C SER A 247 0.16 -13.95 5.71
N ILE A 248 -0.60 -14.91 6.23
CA ILE A 248 -1.54 -14.65 7.33
C ILE A 248 -0.72 -14.52 8.60
N ILE A 249 -0.85 -13.40 9.29
CA ILE A 249 -0.26 -13.22 10.62
C ILE A 249 -1.32 -13.67 11.63
N ASP A 250 -1.04 -14.78 12.31
CA ASP A 250 -1.80 -15.23 13.48
C ASP A 250 -1.15 -14.62 14.73
N ASP A 251 -1.91 -13.85 15.50
CA ASP A 251 -1.51 -13.44 16.85
C ASP A 251 -1.64 -14.64 17.80
N TRP A 252 -0.54 -15.36 17.99
CA TRP A 252 -0.43 -16.37 19.02
C TRP A 252 -0.27 -15.70 20.39
N LEU A 253 -1.35 -15.68 21.17
CA LEU A 253 -1.34 -15.36 22.60
C LEU A 253 -1.17 -16.64 23.43
N LYS A 254 0.02 -16.81 24.00
CA LYS A 254 0.23 -17.13 25.42
C LYS A 254 1.35 -16.24 25.93
#